data_AF-A0AAV6B632-F1
#
_entry.id   AF-A0AAV6B632-F1
#
_cell.length_a   1.000
_cell.length_b   1.000
_cell.length_c   1.000
_cell.angle_alpha   90.00
_cell.angle_beta   90.00
_cell.angle_gamma   90.00
#
_symmetry.space_group_name_H-M   'P 1'
#
loop_
_entity.id
_entity.type
_entity.pdbx_description
1 polymer ?
#
loop_
_entity_poly.entity_id
_entity_poly.type
_entity_poly.pdbx_seq_one_letter_code
_entity_poly.pdbx_strand_id
1 'polypeptide(L)'
;MSAPHTPVMLEEVLEWLRIKPDGIYVDATLGAGGHSAGIAARLSSGKGRLISLDRDAQALRIAQERLKEFGSLVSFVHSPFSKIAEAVQGLGIAKVDGVLADLGVSSMQLDRPERGFSFREAGPLDMRMSSGEAEEDTLTADEIVNQWSEKEVADLL
;
A
#
# COMPACT_ATOMS: atom_id res chain seq x y z
N MET A 1 19.49 -3.90 13.03
CA MET A 1 18.76 -3.13 12.01
C MET A 1 17.35 -2.95 12.53
N SER A 2 16.88 -1.71 12.69
CA SER A 2 15.51 -1.43 13.14
C SER A 2 14.53 -2.07 12.14
N ALA A 3 13.54 -2.82 12.63
CA ALA A 3 12.53 -3.41 11.77
C ALA A 3 11.81 -2.27 11.01
N PRO A 4 11.73 -2.31 9.68
CA PRO A 4 11.09 -1.26 8.92
C PRO A 4 9.59 -1.30 9.24
N HIS A 5 9.10 -0.33 10.02
CA HIS A 5 7.70 -0.11 10.34
C HIS A 5 6.94 -1.28 11.02
N THR A 6 6.43 -1.03 12.22
CA THR A 6 5.54 -1.96 12.94
C THR A 6 4.11 -1.77 12.44
N PRO A 7 3.47 -2.80 11.85
CA PRO A 7 2.08 -2.71 11.39
C PRO A 7 1.10 -2.45 12.54
N VAL A 8 0.10 -1.61 12.28
CA VAL A 8 -0.97 -1.29 13.24
C VAL A 8 -1.90 -2.50 13.41
N MET A 9 -2.22 -2.85 14.66
CA MET A 9 -3.17 -3.92 15.02
C MET A 9 -2.91 -5.25 14.29
N LEU A 10 -1.65 -5.66 14.20
CA LEU A 10 -1.25 -6.84 13.43
C LEU A 10 -2.00 -8.10 13.86
N GLU A 11 -2.03 -8.40 15.16
CA GLU A 11 -2.65 -9.63 15.65
C GLU A 11 -4.16 -9.63 15.44
N GLU A 12 -4.83 -8.50 15.70
CA GLU A 12 -6.27 -8.37 15.47
C GLU A 12 -6.61 -8.53 13.99
N VAL A 13 -5.84 -7.91 13.10
CA VAL A 13 -6.03 -8.08 11.65
C VAL A 13 -5.92 -9.54 11.25
N LEU A 14 -4.91 -10.25 11.74
CA LEU A 14 -4.68 -11.66 11.39
C LEU A 14 -5.77 -12.59 11.98
N GLU A 15 -6.27 -12.26 13.17
CA GLU A 15 -7.40 -12.96 13.80
C GLU A 15 -8.68 -12.80 12.97
N TRP A 16 -9.03 -11.56 12.62
CA TRP A 16 -10.28 -11.25 11.91
C TRP A 16 -10.26 -11.64 10.43
N LEU A 17 -9.09 -11.64 9.80
CA LEU A 17 -8.95 -12.10 8.42
C LEU A 17 -9.12 -13.62 8.29
N ARG A 18 -9.03 -14.37 9.40
CA ARG A 18 -9.28 -15.82 9.49
C ARG A 18 -8.57 -16.58 8.38
N ILE A 19 -7.25 -16.41 8.32
CA ILE A 19 -6.43 -16.92 7.23
C ILE A 19 -6.50 -18.44 7.15
N LYS A 20 -6.91 -18.94 5.98
CA LYS A 20 -6.84 -20.35 5.62
C LYS A 20 -5.52 -20.61 4.90
N PRO A 21 -4.78 -21.67 5.23
CA PRO A 21 -3.48 -21.93 4.61
C PRO A 21 -3.51 -22.05 3.08
N ASP A 22 -4.61 -22.48 2.49
CA ASP A 22 -4.82 -22.63 1.05
C ASP A 22 -5.65 -21.50 0.42
N GLY A 23 -5.95 -20.43 1.18
CA GLY A 23 -6.74 -19.31 0.72
C GLY A 23 -5.97 -18.30 -0.13
N ILE A 24 -6.73 -17.43 -0.81
CA ILE A 24 -6.21 -16.31 -1.60
C ILE A 24 -6.58 -15.00 -0.92
N TYR A 25 -5.59 -14.19 -0.58
CA TYR A 25 -5.80 -12.93 0.13
C TYR A 25 -5.26 -11.74 -0.66
N VAL A 26 -5.87 -10.58 -0.43
CA VAL A 26 -5.42 -9.30 -0.96
C VAL A 26 -4.97 -8.40 0.18
N ASP A 27 -3.78 -7.84 0.09
CA ASP A 27 -3.35 -6.66 0.84
C ASP A 27 -3.41 -5.46 -0.12
N ALA A 28 -4.39 -4.58 0.06
CA ALA A 28 -4.67 -3.48 -0.84
C ALA A 28 -3.76 -2.24 -0.61
N THR A 29 -2.98 -2.25 0.46
CA THR A 29 -2.20 -1.11 0.96
C THR A 29 -0.88 -1.64 1.52
N LEU A 30 -0.09 -2.30 0.67
CA LEU A 30 1.07 -3.08 1.05
C LEU A 30 2.06 -2.31 1.95
N GLY A 31 2.31 -1.03 1.67
CA GLY A 31 3.22 -0.19 2.43
C GLY A 31 4.61 -0.84 2.56
N ALA A 32 5.10 -0.96 3.80
CA ALA A 32 6.38 -1.61 4.10
C ALA A 32 6.28 -3.15 4.20
N GLY A 33 5.14 -3.76 3.88
CA GLY A 33 4.93 -5.21 3.88
C GLY A 33 4.71 -5.85 5.26
N GLY A 34 4.35 -5.05 6.27
CA GLY A 34 4.15 -5.53 7.65
C GLY A 34 3.03 -6.56 7.78
N HIS A 35 1.81 -6.19 7.39
CA HIS A 35 0.69 -7.12 7.41
C HIS A 35 0.84 -8.23 6.38
N SER A 36 1.30 -7.92 5.16
CA SER A 36 1.61 -8.92 4.13
C SER A 36 2.53 -10.04 4.64
N ALA A 37 3.56 -9.73 5.44
CA ALA A 37 4.42 -10.75 6.03
C ALA A 37 3.66 -11.66 7.02
N GLY A 38 2.82 -11.07 7.87
CA GLY A 38 1.99 -11.81 8.82
C GLY A 38 0.96 -12.72 8.13
N ILE A 39 0.41 -12.27 7.01
CA ILE A 39 -0.52 -13.04 6.16
C ILE A 39 0.24 -14.18 5.47
N ALA A 40 1.33 -13.86 4.77
CA ALA A 40 2.12 -14.83 4.02
C ALA A 40 2.67 -15.96 4.91
N ALA A 41 3.08 -15.65 6.15
CA ALA A 41 3.54 -16.65 7.12
C ALA A 41 2.48 -17.68 7.53
N ARG A 42 1.19 -17.41 7.30
CA ARG A 42 0.06 -18.32 7.60
C ARG A 42 -0.42 -19.09 6.37
N LEU A 43 0.10 -18.79 5.19
CA LEU A 43 -0.24 -19.48 3.95
C LEU A 43 0.71 -20.64 3.66
N SER A 44 0.18 -21.68 3.03
CA SER A 44 0.95 -22.83 2.57
C SER A 44 1.53 -22.56 1.18
N SER A 45 2.85 -22.69 1.07
CA SER A 45 3.54 -22.61 -0.22
C SER A 45 2.95 -23.60 -1.23
N GLY A 46 2.70 -23.12 -2.46
CA GLY A 46 2.11 -23.90 -3.55
C GLY A 46 0.60 -24.10 -3.51
N LYS A 47 -0.10 -23.61 -2.47
CA LYS A 47 -1.59 -23.66 -2.40
C LYS A 47 -2.19 -22.30 -2.12
N GLY A 48 -1.73 -21.63 -1.07
CA GLY A 48 -2.18 -20.29 -0.74
C GLY A 48 -1.56 -19.24 -1.67
N ARG A 49 -2.14 -18.05 -1.68
CA ARG A 49 -1.60 -16.92 -2.45
C ARG A 49 -1.91 -15.59 -1.78
N LEU A 50 -0.95 -14.69 -1.77
CA LEU A 50 -1.12 -13.30 -1.36
C LEU A 50 -0.91 -12.38 -2.57
N ILE A 51 -1.84 -11.46 -2.78
CA ILE A 51 -1.76 -10.41 -3.80
C ILE A 51 -1.62 -9.09 -3.06
N SER A 52 -0.50 -8.41 -3.24
CA SER A 52 -0.18 -7.18 -2.52
C SER A 52 -0.10 -6.00 -3.49
N LEU A 53 -0.93 -5.00 -3.26
CA LEU A 53 -1.06 -3.81 -4.08
C LEU A 53 -0.50 -2.60 -3.34
N ASP A 54 0.17 -1.73 -4.08
CA ASP A 54 0.41 -0.36 -3.64
C ASP A 54 0.45 0.57 -4.86
N ARG A 55 0.08 1.83 -4.66
CA ARG A 55 0.23 2.88 -5.68
C ARG A 55 1.61 3.53 -5.65
N ASP A 56 2.33 3.39 -4.54
CA ASP A 56 3.69 3.90 -4.37
C ASP A 56 4.72 2.82 -4.80
N ALA A 57 5.41 3.09 -5.90
CA ALA A 57 6.46 2.21 -6.42
C ALA A 57 7.64 2.02 -5.44
N GLN A 58 7.83 2.95 -4.50
CA GLN A 58 8.84 2.82 -3.47
C GLN A 58 8.40 1.86 -2.36
N ALA A 59 7.13 1.88 -1.97
CA ALA A 59 6.57 0.92 -1.02
C ALA A 59 6.73 -0.51 -1.55
N LEU A 60 6.41 -0.74 -2.82
CA LEU A 60 6.61 -2.03 -3.49
C LEU A 60 8.06 -2.52 -3.41
N ARG A 61 9.03 -1.66 -3.73
CA ARG A 61 10.47 -2.01 -3.67
C ARG A 61 10.90 -2.42 -2.27
N ILE A 62 10.46 -1.68 -1.24
CA ILE A 62 10.79 -1.95 0.16
C ILE A 62 10.16 -3.27 0.61
N ALA A 63 8.89 -3.48 0.29
CA ALA A 63 8.16 -4.69 0.64
C ALA A 63 8.69 -5.94 -0.09
N GLN A 64 9.11 -5.81 -1.36
CA GLN A 64 9.72 -6.91 -2.12
C GLN A 64 10.97 -7.46 -1.44
N GLU A 65 11.84 -6.59 -0.91
CA GLU A 65 13.01 -7.05 -0.16
C GLU A 65 12.61 -7.72 1.17
N ARG A 66 11.65 -7.13 1.90
CA ARG A 66 11.14 -7.71 3.16
C ARG A 66 10.51 -9.08 2.97
N LEU A 67 9.77 -9.28 1.89
CA LEU A 67 8.95 -10.46 1.63
C LEU A 67 9.65 -11.49 0.73
N LYS A 68 10.94 -11.28 0.43
CA LYS A 68 11.74 -12.13 -0.46
C LYS A 68 11.73 -13.61 -0.07
N GLU A 69 11.67 -13.92 1.23
CA GLU A 69 11.62 -15.29 1.73
C GLU A 69 10.34 -16.06 1.32
N PHE A 70 9.24 -15.35 1.05
CA PHE A 70 7.97 -15.96 0.64
C PHE A 70 7.93 -16.30 -0.86
N GLY A 71 8.88 -15.79 -1.66
CA GLY A 71 9.02 -16.13 -3.07
C GLY A 71 7.74 -15.92 -3.87
N SER A 72 7.34 -16.95 -4.64
CA SER A 72 6.15 -16.89 -5.51
C SER A 72 4.80 -16.91 -4.79
N LEU A 73 4.80 -17.05 -3.45
CA LEU A 73 3.59 -16.96 -2.64
C LEU A 73 2.96 -15.56 -2.70
N VAL A 74 3.78 -14.53 -2.88
CA VAL A 74 3.37 -13.12 -2.92
C VAL A 74 3.46 -12.59 -4.35
N SER A 75 2.35 -12.07 -4.86
CA SER A 75 2.29 -11.34 -6.13
C SER A 75 2.22 -9.85 -5.84
N PHE A 76 3.18 -9.07 -6.36
CA PHE A 76 3.23 -7.62 -6.22
C PHE A 76 2.60 -6.94 -7.42
N VAL A 77 1.68 -6.02 -7.20
CA VAL A 77 0.99 -5.29 -8.27
C VAL A 77 1.08 -3.79 -7.99
N HIS A 78 1.69 -3.04 -8.91
CA HIS A 78 1.67 -1.58 -8.86
C HIS A 78 0.33 -1.06 -9.36
N SER A 79 -0.56 -0.76 -8.42
CA SER A 79 -1.93 -0.38 -8.71
C SER A 79 -2.59 0.25 -7.47
N PRO A 80 -3.45 1.28 -7.64
CA PRO A 80 -4.26 1.76 -6.53
C PRO A 80 -5.28 0.70 -6.10
N PHE A 81 -5.68 0.72 -4.83
CA PHE A 81 -6.69 -0.20 -4.30
C PHE A 81 -8.07 -0.07 -5.00
N SER A 82 -8.36 1.05 -5.66
CA SER A 82 -9.58 1.22 -6.47
C SER A 82 -9.65 0.23 -7.64
N LYS A 83 -8.50 -0.30 -8.08
CA LYS A 83 -8.37 -1.27 -9.18
C LYS A 83 -8.11 -2.71 -8.66
N ILE A 84 -8.48 -3.05 -7.42
CA ILE A 84 -8.32 -4.42 -6.87
C ILE A 84 -8.92 -5.48 -7.80
N ALA A 85 -10.15 -5.27 -8.30
CA ALA A 85 -10.83 -6.25 -9.15
C ALA A 85 -10.05 -6.54 -10.43
N GLU A 86 -9.55 -5.50 -11.10
CA GLU A 86 -8.71 -5.61 -12.29
C GLU A 86 -7.39 -6.31 -12.00
N ALA A 87 -6.72 -5.95 -10.91
CA ALA A 87 -5.46 -6.56 -10.48
C ALA A 87 -5.61 -8.07 -10.20
N VAL A 88 -6.68 -8.46 -9.51
CA VAL A 88 -6.98 -9.87 -9.20
C VAL A 88 -7.32 -10.65 -10.47
N GLN A 89 -8.17 -10.10 -11.34
CA GLN A 89 -8.55 -10.74 -12.61
C GLN A 89 -7.36 -10.87 -13.57
N GLY A 90 -6.47 -9.87 -13.63
CA GLY A 90 -5.26 -9.91 -14.44
C GLY A 90 -4.30 -11.04 -14.07
N LEU A 91 -4.39 -11.57 -12.83
CA LEU A 91 -3.64 -12.74 -12.38
C LEU A 91 -4.38 -14.06 -12.62
N GLY A 92 -5.52 -14.05 -13.30
CA GLY A 92 -6.35 -15.22 -13.58
C GLY A 92 -7.13 -15.74 -12.37
N ILE A 93 -7.35 -14.90 -11.36
CA ILE A 93 -8.01 -15.28 -10.11
C ILE A 93 -9.46 -14.82 -10.14
N ALA A 94 -10.39 -15.76 -9.94
CA ALA A 94 -11.82 -15.47 -9.98
C ALA A 94 -12.38 -14.96 -8.64
N LYS A 95 -11.79 -15.39 -7.51
CA LYS A 95 -12.27 -15.09 -6.16
C LYS A 95 -11.12 -15.05 -5.16
N VAL A 96 -11.29 -14.23 -4.14
CA VAL A 96 -10.39 -14.14 -2.97
C VAL A 96 -11.17 -14.48 -1.69
N ASP A 97 -10.46 -14.99 -0.68
CA ASP A 97 -10.99 -15.37 0.63
C ASP A 97 -11.00 -14.20 1.63
N GLY A 98 -10.17 -13.17 1.42
CA GLY A 98 -10.15 -11.98 2.25
C GLY A 98 -9.39 -10.82 1.61
N VAL A 99 -9.74 -9.61 2.04
CA VAL A 99 -9.10 -8.36 1.61
C VAL A 99 -8.77 -7.55 2.87
N LEU A 100 -7.53 -7.08 2.96
CA LEU A 100 -7.05 -6.12 3.93
C LEU A 100 -6.84 -4.77 3.25
N ALA A 101 -7.24 -3.69 3.92
CA ALA A 101 -6.86 -2.33 3.58
C ALA A 101 -6.56 -1.56 4.87
N ASP A 102 -5.30 -1.22 5.07
CA ASP A 102 -4.80 -0.33 6.13
C ASP A 102 -4.74 1.10 5.56
N LEU A 103 -5.82 1.86 5.78
CA LEU A 103 -5.99 3.18 5.19
C LEU A 103 -5.25 4.24 5.98
N GLY A 104 -4.46 5.04 5.28
CA GLY A 104 -3.75 6.16 5.87
C GLY A 104 -2.46 6.46 5.13
N VAL A 105 -1.51 7.03 5.86
CA VAL A 105 -0.16 7.30 5.39
C VAL A 105 0.84 6.44 6.14
N SER A 106 1.90 6.02 5.45
CA SER A 106 2.98 5.25 6.06
C SER A 106 4.01 6.16 6.73
N SER A 107 4.77 5.62 7.69
CA SER A 107 5.94 6.33 8.25
C SER A 107 6.93 6.75 7.17
N MET A 108 7.05 5.96 6.09
CA MET A 108 7.94 6.29 4.96
C MET A 108 7.53 7.57 4.21
N GLN A 109 6.24 7.94 4.27
CA GLN A 109 5.71 9.18 3.70
C GLN A 109 5.86 10.35 4.69
N LEU A 110 5.71 10.10 5.99
CA LEU A 110 5.79 11.14 7.02
C LEU A 110 7.22 11.52 7.42
N ASP A 111 8.14 10.55 7.44
CA ASP A 111 9.53 10.71 7.92
C ASP A 111 10.49 11.19 6.81
N ARG A 112 9.96 11.50 5.61
CA ARG A 112 10.72 11.93 4.44
C ARG A 112 10.27 13.30 4.01
N PRO A 113 10.98 14.37 4.40
CA PRO A 113 10.58 15.74 4.10
C PRO A 113 10.32 15.99 2.62
N GLU A 114 11.09 15.35 1.74
CA GLU A 114 10.96 15.46 0.28
C GLU A 114 9.60 14.99 -0.26
N ARG A 115 8.81 14.24 0.52
CA ARG A 115 7.47 13.78 0.15
C ARG A 115 6.36 14.82 0.46
N GLY A 116 6.63 15.80 1.32
CA GLY A 116 5.69 16.88 1.60
C GLY A 116 4.47 16.55 2.46
N PHE A 117 4.39 15.36 3.08
CA PHE A 117 3.23 14.97 3.91
C PHE A 117 3.24 15.53 5.33
N SER A 118 4.41 15.94 5.84
CA SER A 118 4.60 16.33 7.23
C SER A 118 4.92 17.82 7.34
N PHE A 119 4.28 18.49 8.29
CA PHE A 119 4.58 19.88 8.66
C PHE A 119 5.76 20.01 9.63
N ARG A 120 6.36 18.89 10.07
CA ARG A 120 7.44 18.90 11.08
C ARG A 120 8.77 19.37 10.52
N GLU A 121 9.01 19.11 9.24
CA GLU A 121 10.25 19.42 8.54
C GLU A 121 9.90 20.12 7.23
N ALA A 122 10.79 21.00 6.75
CA ALA A 122 10.56 21.71 5.49
C ALA A 122 10.72 20.75 4.29
N GLY A 123 9.79 20.83 3.34
CA GLY A 123 9.76 20.02 2.12
C GLY A 123 8.87 20.66 1.05
N PRO A 124 8.89 20.14 -0.20
CA PRO A 124 7.99 20.60 -1.25
C PRO A 124 6.53 20.27 -0.89
N LEU A 125 5.58 21.10 -1.33
CA LEU A 125 4.14 20.79 -1.24
C LEU A 125 3.75 19.77 -2.32
N ASP A 126 4.23 18.54 -2.19
CA ASP A 126 3.89 17.46 -3.12
C ASP A 126 2.65 16.68 -2.65
N MET A 127 2.77 15.94 -1.54
CA MET A 127 1.72 15.10 -0.93
C MET A 127 1.15 13.98 -1.82
N ARG A 128 1.74 13.70 -3.00
CA ARG A 128 1.34 12.53 -3.78
C ARG A 128 1.91 11.26 -3.19
N MET A 129 1.07 10.23 -3.13
CA MET A 129 1.49 8.89 -2.71
C MET A 129 2.35 8.22 -3.78
N SER A 130 2.06 8.43 -5.07
CA SER A 130 2.90 7.98 -6.16
C SER A 130 3.79 9.12 -6.65
N SER A 131 5.09 8.87 -6.81
CA SER A 131 6.06 9.87 -7.26
C SER A 131 6.01 10.10 -8.78
N GLY A 132 4.84 10.44 -9.32
CA GLY A 132 4.63 10.84 -10.72
C GLY A 132 4.96 9.78 -11.79
N GLU A 133 5.27 8.53 -11.39
CA GLU A 133 5.53 7.42 -12.32
C GLU A 133 4.24 6.88 -12.96
N ALA A 134 3.09 7.12 -12.31
CA ALA A 134 1.78 6.88 -12.90
C ALA A 134 1.32 8.16 -13.61
N GLU A 135 0.98 8.07 -14.90
CA GLU A 135 0.51 9.20 -15.73
C GLU A 135 -0.70 9.94 -15.12
N GLU A 136 -1.44 9.28 -14.23
CA GLU A 136 -2.65 9.81 -13.57
C GLU A 136 -2.36 10.66 -12.31
N ASP A 137 -1.16 10.62 -11.72
CA ASP A 137 -0.84 11.24 -10.42
C ASP A 137 0.05 12.48 -10.58
N THR A 138 -0.48 13.52 -11.25
CA THR A 138 0.27 14.76 -11.59
C THR A 138 -0.08 15.96 -10.72
N LEU A 139 -1.23 15.96 -10.06
CA LEU A 139 -1.71 17.06 -9.22
C LEU A 139 -1.00 17.07 -7.87
N THR A 140 -0.19 18.10 -7.61
CA THR A 140 0.51 18.31 -6.34
C THR A 140 -0.33 19.17 -5.38
N ALA A 141 -0.03 19.09 -4.08
CA ALA A 141 -0.59 20.03 -3.10
C ALA A 141 -0.23 21.49 -3.42
N ASP A 142 0.95 21.75 -3.99
CA ASP A 142 1.40 23.06 -4.46
C ASP A 142 0.46 23.65 -5.52
N GLU A 143 0.08 22.83 -6.52
CA GLU A 143 -0.86 23.24 -7.56
C GLU A 143 -2.23 23.55 -6.97
N ILE A 144 -2.70 22.73 -6.03
CA ILE A 144 -4.00 22.92 -5.36
C ILE A 144 -4.03 24.26 -4.62
N VAL A 145 -3.06 24.53 -3.73
CA VAL A 145 -3.12 25.71 -2.86
C VAL A 145 -2.81 27.02 -3.59
N ASN A 146 -2.07 26.97 -4.71
CA ASN A 146 -1.67 28.16 -5.44
C ASN A 146 -2.50 28.45 -6.69
N GLN A 147 -3.15 27.45 -7.30
CA GLN A 147 -3.87 27.61 -8.57
C GLN A 147 -5.38 27.44 -8.47
N TRP A 148 -5.90 26.73 -7.46
CA TRP A 148 -7.35 26.59 -7.30
C TRP A 148 -7.96 27.87 -6.74
N SER A 149 -9.25 28.09 -7.03
CA SER A 149 -9.97 29.22 -6.45
C SER A 149 -10.18 29.04 -4.94
N GLU A 150 -10.35 30.16 -4.23
CA GLU A 150 -10.67 30.16 -2.80
C GLU A 150 -11.86 29.26 -2.47
N LYS A 151 -12.90 29.26 -3.33
CA LYS A 151 -14.07 28.40 -3.15
C LYS A 151 -13.73 26.92 -3.27
N GLU A 152 -12.95 26.53 -4.28
CA GLU A 152 -12.55 25.13 -4.46
C GLU A 152 -11.71 24.63 -3.29
N VAL A 153 -10.80 25.47 -2.77
CA VAL A 153 -10.01 25.14 -1.58
C VAL A 153 -10.90 25.08 -0.32
N ALA A 154 -11.88 25.97 -0.18
CA ALA A 154 -12.82 25.94 0.94
C ALA A 154 -13.74 24.71 0.92
N ASP A 155 -14.17 24.25 -0.26
CA ASP A 155 -14.98 23.03 -0.41
C ASP A 155 -14.18 21.74 -0.16
N LEU A 156 -12.84 21.79 -0.26
CA LEU A 156 -11.92 20.67 0.00
C LEU A 156 -11.67 20.44 1.50
N LEU A 157 -11.74 21.49 2.34
CA LEU A 157 -11.46 21.47 3.78
C LEU A 157 -12.67 21.05 4.61
#